data_AF-A0A4Y7TT71-F1
#
_entry.id   AF-A0A4Y7TT71-F1
#
_cell.length_a   1.000
_cell.length_b   1.000
_cell.length_c   1.000
_cell.angle_alpha   90.00
_cell.angle_beta   90.00
_cell.angle_gamma   90.00
#
_symmetry.space_group_name_H-M   'P 1'
#
loop_
_entity.id
_entity.type
_entity.pdbx_description
1 polymer ?
#
loop_
_entity_poly.entity_id
_entity_poly.type
_entity_poly.pdbx_seq_one_letter_code
_entity_poly.pdbx_strand_id
1 'polypeptide(L)'
;MALFRRGHLVVTLLSIFWVGLTIWQEYLQWAFDGSRCQWPDHNFIQRLVTRFPEDSNDGPKPEHVLIVADPQILDHRSYPGRGAILTWLSRVIVDLNLRKNWWVAASKNPDAVVFLGDMMDGGRFDMSEDEYEEYFQRFKSIFKLDPSTPQYFIPGNHDTGLGFSQHFSPYTHLRYTTHFGEKNYVVNLANHTLTFIDAPGFVDEESKRLGKGKTYESWKPIADGPLEFMTRFKKDNRQDPTILFSHVPLYRPDGRGCGPLRERGTIRPGVGDGYQNTLGKQSTQKLLDLLSPRLVFSGDDHDYCEHTHQHGRTKVREVTVKSISMAMGIKRPGFQLLSLAPPALRREGVSYADAPCALPDQLATYLRVYIPFGVLSLLIVAISQFVSFRGLKSRSNLKHSVDYGMGDDDDFVNGHRSRPSFRLTPNLRTRRDASESDSSSGLLPTPVSASRRSISPSFSSQGDSKVIGFGEAMLRRIPRAFDVSGPSSHSRLSRRPRGRLVKFLCDVRDVAVWPLGLQFGTYAPHTPRFPPRENRTPGGSRYSRYLEEHVNGNDPGYHYPIDCDPVCHMIVTKASRPGNGSYPTGTSDDLSFYESPLSIA
;
A
#
# COMPACT_ATOMS: atom_id res chain seq x y z
N MET A 1 -32.46 25.86 32.02
CA MET A 1 -31.73 25.00 31.06
C MET A 1 -32.73 24.02 30.44
N ALA A 2 -32.84 23.95 29.11
CA ALA A 2 -33.76 22.99 28.48
C ALA A 2 -33.17 21.58 28.51
N LEU A 3 -33.96 20.57 28.89
CA LEU A 3 -33.48 19.18 28.86
C LEU A 3 -33.25 18.73 27.42
N PHE A 4 -32.02 18.36 27.07
CA PHE A 4 -31.75 17.56 25.89
C PHE A 4 -32.64 16.31 25.92
N ARG A 5 -33.51 16.16 24.91
CA ARG A 5 -34.30 14.93 24.71
C ARG A 5 -33.32 13.76 24.66
N ARG A 6 -33.38 12.82 25.62
CA ARG A 6 -32.32 11.83 25.94
C ARG A 6 -31.65 11.14 24.72
N GLY A 7 -32.39 10.87 23.64
CA GLY A 7 -31.83 10.35 22.40
C GLY A 7 -30.73 11.23 21.77
N HIS A 8 -30.87 12.55 21.79
CA HIS A 8 -29.83 13.46 21.26
C HIS A 8 -28.53 13.39 22.07
N LEU A 9 -28.61 13.28 23.40
CA LEU A 9 -27.42 13.12 24.24
C LEU A 9 -26.68 11.81 23.90
N VAL A 10 -27.42 10.72 23.69
CA VAL A 10 -26.82 9.43 23.26
C VAL A 10 -26.17 9.54 21.89
N VAL A 11 -26.84 10.18 20.91
CA VAL A 11 -26.25 10.44 19.58
C VAL A 11 -24.98 11.29 19.70
N THR A 12 -25.02 12.43 20.38
CA THR A 12 -23.86 13.32 20.55
C THR A 12 -22.69 12.63 21.26
N LEU A 13 -22.93 11.84 22.31
CA LEU A 13 -21.87 11.10 23.00
C LEU A 13 -21.25 10.02 22.11
N LEU A 14 -22.06 9.30 21.31
CA LEU A 14 -21.53 8.36 20.31
C LEU A 14 -20.76 9.09 19.21
N SER A 15 -21.24 10.22 18.69
CA SER A 15 -20.53 11.03 17.70
C SER A 15 -19.16 11.51 18.21
N ILE A 16 -19.08 11.98 19.46
CA ILE A 16 -17.82 12.39 20.10
C ILE A 16 -16.89 11.18 20.27
N PHE A 17 -17.42 10.03 20.72
CA PHE A 17 -16.66 8.80 20.83
C PHE A 17 -16.09 8.36 19.48
N TRP A 18 -16.87 8.40 18.41
CA TRP A 18 -16.42 8.03 17.06
C TRP A 18 -15.38 9.00 16.50
N VAL A 19 -15.54 10.31 16.69
CA VAL A 19 -14.51 11.29 16.32
C VAL A 19 -13.20 11.02 17.07
N GLY A 20 -13.25 10.81 18.39
CA GLY A 20 -12.06 10.49 19.18
C GLY A 20 -11.41 9.15 18.78
N LEU A 21 -12.23 8.12 18.53
CA LEU A 21 -11.77 6.80 18.10
C LEU A 21 -11.11 6.83 16.72
N THR A 22 -11.70 7.52 15.75
CA THR A 22 -11.15 7.68 14.40
C THR A 22 -9.89 8.55 14.40
N ILE A 23 -9.82 9.62 15.20
CA ILE A 23 -8.58 10.40 15.35
C ILE A 23 -7.47 9.55 15.98
N TRP A 24 -7.78 8.75 17.01
CA TRP A 24 -6.81 7.84 17.63
C TRP A 24 -6.30 6.80 16.62
N GLN A 25 -7.22 6.09 15.99
CA GLN A 25 -6.90 4.94 15.13
C GLN A 25 -6.31 5.38 13.79
N GLU A 26 -6.91 6.31 13.05
CA GLU A 26 -6.44 6.67 11.70
C GLU A 26 -5.21 7.59 11.69
N TYR A 27 -4.99 8.39 12.75
CA TYR A 27 -3.92 9.40 12.79
C TYR A 27 -2.92 9.18 13.93
N LEU A 28 -3.35 9.23 15.20
CA LEU A 28 -2.42 9.22 16.34
C LEU A 28 -1.61 7.92 16.44
N GLN A 29 -2.21 6.76 16.12
CA GLN A 29 -1.49 5.49 16.10
C GLN A 29 -0.38 5.45 15.02
N TRP A 30 -0.65 5.97 13.82
CA TRP A 30 0.36 6.09 12.75
C TRP A 30 1.46 7.10 13.13
N ALA A 31 1.09 8.23 13.76
CA ALA A 31 2.06 9.22 14.26
C ALA A 31 2.98 8.64 15.35
N PHE A 32 2.44 7.85 16.28
CA PHE A 32 3.15 7.29 17.42
C PHE A 32 4.07 6.11 17.07
N ASP A 33 3.60 5.16 16.24
CA ASP A 33 4.50 4.12 15.72
C ASP A 33 5.50 4.72 14.72
N GLY A 34 5.11 5.77 13.99
CA GLY A 34 6.01 6.56 13.14
C GLY A 34 7.10 7.33 13.90
N SER A 35 6.84 7.85 15.10
CA SER A 35 7.86 8.56 15.90
C SER A 35 8.91 7.63 16.52
N ARG A 36 8.59 6.34 16.65
CA ARG A 36 9.52 5.29 17.10
C ARG A 36 10.50 4.86 16.00
N CYS A 37 10.17 5.10 14.75
CA CYS A 37 11.06 4.90 13.60
C CYS A 37 12.09 6.03 13.51
N GLN A 38 13.33 5.74 13.91
CA GLN A 38 14.47 6.65 13.90
C GLN A 38 15.60 6.08 13.04
N TRP A 39 16.37 6.96 12.40
CA TRP A 39 17.54 6.56 11.62
C TRP A 39 18.61 5.90 12.52
N PRO A 40 19.22 4.77 12.12
CA PRO A 40 20.12 3.97 12.96
C PRO A 40 21.53 4.57 13.14
N ASP A 41 21.64 5.90 13.27
CA ASP A 41 22.90 6.65 13.28
C ASP A 41 23.72 6.51 14.58
N HIS A 42 23.22 5.78 15.58
CA HIS A 42 23.85 5.62 16.90
C HIS A 42 25.33 5.15 16.83
N ASN A 43 25.68 4.35 15.82
CA ASN A 43 27.05 3.87 15.59
C ASN A 43 27.99 4.95 15.00
N PHE A 44 27.44 6.06 14.51
CA PHE A 44 28.16 7.16 13.85
C PHE A 44 28.18 8.43 14.73
N ILE A 45 27.10 8.71 15.46
CA ILE A 45 26.94 9.91 16.32
C ILE A 45 28.09 10.06 17.32
N GLN A 46 28.59 8.98 17.91
CA GLN A 46 29.70 9.04 18.87
C GLN A 46 31.00 9.62 18.26
N ARG A 47 31.15 9.58 16.93
CA ARG A 47 32.28 10.17 16.20
C ARG A 47 32.05 11.60 15.71
N LEU A 48 30.81 12.02 15.51
CA LEU A 48 30.47 13.43 15.30
C LEU A 48 30.92 14.24 16.53
N VAL A 49 30.37 13.90 17.70
CA VAL A 49 30.63 14.60 18.97
C VAL A 49 32.13 14.65 19.34
N THR A 50 32.89 13.60 19.04
CA THR A 50 34.32 13.50 19.44
C THR A 50 35.32 14.04 18.41
N ARG A 51 34.91 14.32 17.17
CA ARG A 51 35.80 14.81 16.10
C ARG A 51 35.41 16.18 15.55
N PHE A 52 34.13 16.56 15.69
CA PHE A 52 33.55 17.81 15.20
C PHE A 52 32.66 18.41 16.30
N PRO A 53 33.24 19.03 17.34
CA PRO A 53 32.48 19.56 18.47
C PRO A 53 31.63 20.78 18.06
N GLU A 54 30.33 20.52 17.89
CA GLU A 54 29.12 21.38 17.82
C GLU A 54 29.11 22.70 17.01
N ASP A 55 30.20 23.45 16.86
CA ASP A 55 30.22 24.80 16.25
C ASP A 55 30.08 24.84 14.71
N SER A 56 29.84 23.70 14.03
CA SER A 56 29.60 23.67 12.59
C SER A 56 28.42 22.80 12.15
N ASN A 57 27.42 23.46 11.55
CA ASN A 57 26.31 22.77 10.85
C ASN A 57 26.80 21.92 9.66
N ASP A 58 28.01 22.18 9.16
CA ASP A 58 28.63 21.54 8.00
C ASP A 58 29.43 20.26 8.35
N GLY A 59 29.32 19.76 9.59
CA GLY A 59 29.89 18.47 9.98
C GLY A 59 29.37 17.32 9.10
N PRO A 60 30.21 16.34 8.71
CA PRO A 60 29.84 15.29 7.76
C PRO A 60 28.81 14.34 8.37
N LYS A 61 27.60 14.28 7.80
CA LYS A 61 26.47 13.47 8.29
C LYS A 61 26.39 12.11 7.56
N PRO A 62 25.69 11.10 8.11
CA PRO A 62 25.25 9.95 7.32
C PRO A 62 24.23 10.38 6.27
N GLU A 63 24.22 9.72 5.11
CA GLU A 63 23.13 9.84 4.12
C GLU A 63 22.01 8.83 4.47
N HIS A 64 20.76 9.24 4.34
CA HIS A 64 19.57 8.50 4.78
C HIS A 64 18.75 7.96 3.60
N VAL A 65 18.83 6.65 3.37
CA VAL A 65 18.10 5.95 2.30
C VAL A 65 16.88 5.22 2.88
N LEU A 66 15.69 5.61 2.42
CA LEU A 66 14.44 4.89 2.70
C LEU A 66 14.23 3.76 1.69
N ILE A 67 14.00 2.54 2.14
CA ILE A 67 13.80 1.38 1.26
C ILE A 67 12.38 0.84 1.44
N VAL A 68 11.66 0.73 0.33
CA VAL A 68 10.25 0.30 0.24
C VAL A 68 10.17 -0.97 -0.61
N ALA A 69 9.52 -2.01 -0.10
CA ALA A 69 9.25 -3.23 -0.85
C ALA A 69 7.76 -3.37 -1.20
N ASP A 70 7.51 -4.05 -2.31
CA ASP A 70 6.22 -4.52 -2.83
C ASP A 70 5.04 -3.54 -2.57
N PRO A 71 5.05 -2.32 -3.16
CA PRO A 71 3.93 -1.38 -3.06
C PRO A 71 2.59 -1.95 -3.55
N GLN A 72 2.66 -2.75 -4.63
CA GLN A 72 1.58 -3.48 -5.29
C GLN A 72 0.23 -2.76 -5.22
N ILE A 73 0.19 -1.56 -5.81
CA ILE A 73 -1.08 -0.83 -5.93
C ILE A 73 -2.05 -1.65 -6.80
N LEU A 74 -3.26 -1.87 -6.30
CA LEU A 74 -4.19 -2.85 -6.90
C LEU A 74 -4.91 -2.31 -8.15
N ASP A 75 -5.23 -3.17 -9.10
CA ASP A 75 -6.06 -2.85 -10.27
C ASP A 75 -7.40 -3.61 -10.24
N HIS A 76 -8.03 -3.75 -11.42
CA HIS A 76 -9.29 -4.47 -11.56
C HIS A 76 -9.12 -5.99 -11.75
N ARG A 77 -7.88 -6.46 -11.93
CA ARG A 77 -7.45 -7.84 -12.23
C ARG A 77 -6.86 -8.52 -10.98
N SER A 78 -6.28 -7.76 -10.05
CA SER A 78 -5.69 -8.19 -8.75
C SER A 78 -6.41 -9.31 -8.01
N TYR A 79 -7.75 -9.34 -8.05
CA TYR A 79 -8.55 -10.37 -7.38
C TYR A 79 -9.60 -10.96 -8.33
N PRO A 80 -9.23 -11.93 -9.20
CA PRO A 80 -10.14 -12.55 -10.14
C PRO A 80 -11.39 -13.14 -9.45
N GLY A 81 -12.56 -13.00 -10.09
CA GLY A 81 -13.84 -13.43 -9.53
C GLY A 81 -14.42 -12.53 -8.42
N ARG A 82 -13.71 -11.48 -7.96
CA ARG A 82 -14.27 -10.47 -7.06
C ARG A 82 -15.17 -9.51 -7.85
N GLY A 83 -16.43 -9.38 -7.43
CA GLY A 83 -17.40 -8.49 -8.10
C GLY A 83 -16.99 -7.01 -8.02
N ALA A 84 -17.26 -6.25 -9.09
CA ALA A 84 -16.71 -4.92 -9.34
C ALA A 84 -16.78 -3.93 -8.16
N ILE A 85 -17.88 -3.91 -7.40
CA ILE A 85 -18.05 -3.04 -6.22
C ILE A 85 -17.03 -3.39 -5.12
N LEU A 86 -16.81 -4.69 -4.86
CA LEU A 86 -15.83 -5.15 -3.88
C LEU A 86 -14.40 -4.92 -4.38
N THR A 87 -14.14 -5.06 -5.68
CA THR A 87 -12.83 -4.76 -6.28
C THR A 87 -12.51 -3.27 -6.19
N TRP A 88 -13.45 -2.39 -6.54
CA TRP A 88 -13.33 -0.95 -6.34
C TRP A 88 -13.08 -0.58 -4.88
N LEU A 89 -13.87 -1.15 -3.94
CA LEU A 89 -13.70 -0.90 -2.51
C LEU A 89 -12.35 -1.40 -1.99
N SER A 90 -11.85 -2.54 -2.50
CA SER A 90 -10.53 -3.07 -2.16
C SER A 90 -9.42 -2.11 -2.60
N ARG A 91 -9.48 -1.62 -3.84
CA ARG A 91 -8.55 -0.60 -4.36
C ARG A 91 -8.57 0.65 -3.49
N VAL A 92 -9.74 1.21 -3.20
CA VAL A 92 -9.89 2.43 -2.37
C VAL A 92 -9.32 2.24 -0.96
N ILE A 93 -9.59 1.12 -0.29
CA ILE A 93 -9.08 0.86 1.07
C ILE A 93 -7.56 0.72 1.07
N VAL A 94 -6.99 -0.03 0.12
CA VAL A 94 -5.53 -0.21 0.02
C VAL A 94 -4.84 1.09 -0.38
N ASP A 95 -5.37 1.83 -1.35
CA ASP A 95 -4.89 3.16 -1.77
C ASP A 95 -4.91 4.20 -0.64
N LEU A 96 -5.83 4.07 0.33
CA LEU A 96 -5.88 4.92 1.54
C LEU A 96 -4.86 4.47 2.57
N ASN A 97 -4.73 3.16 2.82
CA ASN A 97 -3.72 2.62 3.73
C ASN A 97 -2.29 2.94 3.24
N LEU A 98 -2.01 2.72 1.96
CA LEU A 98 -0.72 3.05 1.34
C LEU A 98 -0.37 4.53 1.49
N ARG A 99 -1.32 5.45 1.32
CA ARG A 99 -1.08 6.90 1.56
C ARG A 99 -0.72 7.21 3.01
N LYS A 100 -1.29 6.53 4.00
CA LYS A 100 -0.90 6.71 5.42
C LYS A 100 0.44 6.05 5.74
N ASN A 101 0.72 4.90 5.15
CA ASN A 101 2.00 4.20 5.30
C ASN A 101 3.13 5.04 4.69
N TRP A 102 2.89 5.59 3.49
CA TRP A 102 3.78 6.53 2.82
C TRP A 102 3.93 7.86 3.58
N TRP A 103 2.85 8.41 4.17
CA TRP A 103 2.97 9.60 5.02
C TRP A 103 3.96 9.38 6.17
N VAL A 104 3.90 8.23 6.86
CA VAL A 104 4.88 7.88 7.91
C VAL A 104 6.29 7.69 7.33
N ALA A 105 6.43 7.03 6.18
CA ALA A 105 7.72 6.77 5.55
C ALA A 105 8.40 8.05 5.03
N ALA A 106 7.67 8.90 4.31
CA ALA A 106 8.16 10.19 3.82
C ALA A 106 8.44 11.19 4.95
N SER A 107 7.72 11.13 6.09
CA SER A 107 8.01 11.95 7.28
C SER A 107 9.37 11.66 7.95
N LYS A 108 10.11 10.66 7.46
CA LYS A 108 11.50 10.40 7.85
C LYS A 108 12.50 11.39 7.21
N ASN A 109 12.06 12.16 6.21
CA ASN A 109 12.88 13.08 5.41
C ASN A 109 14.16 12.43 4.84
N PRO A 110 14.04 11.34 4.05
CA PRO A 110 15.20 10.67 3.48
C PRO A 110 15.88 11.49 2.37
N ASP A 111 17.20 11.34 2.25
CA ASP A 111 18.00 11.91 1.15
C ASP A 111 17.80 11.14 -0.17
N ALA A 112 17.42 9.85 -0.10
CA ALA A 112 17.05 9.05 -1.26
C ALA A 112 16.01 7.97 -0.93
N VAL A 113 15.24 7.53 -1.94
CA VAL A 113 14.27 6.42 -1.80
C VAL A 113 14.56 5.31 -2.80
N VAL A 114 14.51 4.06 -2.34
CA VAL A 114 14.63 2.84 -3.15
C VAL A 114 13.32 2.06 -3.11
N PHE A 115 12.80 1.67 -4.27
CA PHE A 115 11.67 0.75 -4.43
C PHE A 115 12.15 -0.60 -4.96
N LEU A 116 11.94 -1.67 -4.18
CA LEU A 116 12.40 -3.04 -4.48
C LEU A 116 11.45 -3.81 -5.42
N GLY A 117 10.97 -3.14 -6.47
CA GLY A 117 10.04 -3.70 -7.43
C GLY A 117 8.61 -3.85 -6.92
N ASP A 118 7.79 -4.41 -7.80
CA ASP A 118 6.38 -4.68 -7.60
C ASP A 118 5.58 -3.42 -7.25
N MET A 119 5.88 -2.34 -7.97
CA MET A 119 5.18 -1.06 -7.83
C MET A 119 3.69 -1.21 -8.15
N MET A 120 3.37 -2.01 -9.18
CA MET A 120 2.00 -2.21 -9.66
C MET A 120 1.67 -3.71 -9.76
N ASP A 121 0.67 -4.14 -9.00
CA ASP A 121 0.26 -5.55 -8.89
C ASP A 121 -0.06 -6.22 -10.24
N GLY A 122 -0.51 -5.45 -11.24
CA GLY A 122 -0.77 -5.92 -12.59
C GLY A 122 0.09 -5.29 -13.69
N GLY A 123 1.26 -4.71 -13.38
CA GLY A 123 2.10 -3.99 -14.36
C GLY A 123 2.46 -4.82 -15.60
N ARG A 124 2.69 -6.13 -15.41
CA ARG A 124 3.04 -7.09 -16.47
C ARG A 124 1.91 -7.44 -17.44
N PHE A 125 0.64 -7.21 -17.08
CA PHE A 125 -0.48 -7.68 -17.89
C PHE A 125 -0.70 -6.83 -19.14
N ASP A 126 -1.28 -7.44 -20.17
CA ASP A 126 -1.68 -6.68 -21.36
C ASP A 126 -2.89 -5.78 -21.07
N MET A 127 -2.78 -4.53 -21.53
CA MET A 127 -3.71 -3.41 -21.29
C MET A 127 -3.37 -2.29 -22.30
N SER A 128 -4.21 -1.26 -22.42
CA SER A 128 -3.88 -0.09 -23.25
C SER A 128 -2.81 0.80 -22.60
N GLU A 129 -2.10 1.60 -23.41
CA GLU A 129 -1.14 2.58 -22.86
C GLU A 129 -1.85 3.60 -21.95
N ASP A 130 -3.08 4.02 -22.30
CA ASP A 130 -3.89 4.91 -21.46
C ASP A 130 -4.19 4.29 -20.07
N GLU A 131 -4.50 2.99 -20.01
CA GLU A 131 -4.74 2.29 -18.72
C GLU A 131 -3.42 2.18 -17.92
N TYR A 132 -2.30 1.91 -18.59
CA TYR A 132 -0.99 1.84 -17.94
C TYR A 132 -0.55 3.19 -17.37
N GLU A 133 -0.72 4.29 -18.13
CA GLU A 133 -0.40 5.65 -17.66
C GLU A 133 -1.34 6.09 -16.53
N GLU A 134 -2.66 5.81 -16.59
CA GLU A 134 -3.54 6.03 -15.44
C GLU A 134 -3.08 5.25 -14.19
N TYR A 135 -2.60 4.01 -14.37
CA TYR A 135 -2.10 3.16 -13.29
C TYR A 135 -0.80 3.71 -12.69
N PHE A 136 0.16 4.11 -13.53
CA PHE A 136 1.43 4.73 -13.14
C PHE A 136 1.22 6.08 -12.44
N GLN A 137 0.37 6.96 -12.98
CA GLN A 137 0.05 8.24 -12.33
C GLN A 137 -0.66 8.01 -10.99
N ARG A 138 -1.42 6.92 -10.82
CA ARG A 138 -1.96 6.53 -9.51
C ARG A 138 -0.87 6.11 -8.53
N PHE A 139 0.16 5.38 -9.00
CA PHE A 139 1.34 5.07 -8.19
C PHE A 139 2.08 6.36 -7.77
N LYS A 140 2.42 7.25 -8.70
CA LYS A 140 3.07 8.55 -8.40
C LYS A 140 2.21 9.47 -7.52
N SER A 141 0.87 9.36 -7.58
CA SER A 141 -0.07 10.06 -6.69
C SER A 141 -0.06 9.53 -5.25
N ILE A 142 0.10 8.23 -5.06
CA ILE A 142 0.18 7.60 -3.73
C ILE A 142 1.54 7.88 -3.10
N PHE A 143 2.62 7.64 -3.85
CA PHE A 143 4.01 7.77 -3.42
C PHE A 143 4.61 9.12 -3.82
N LYS A 144 3.84 10.21 -3.66
CA LYS A 144 4.30 11.56 -3.98
C LYS A 144 5.40 11.98 -2.99
N LEU A 145 6.53 12.42 -3.53
CA LEU A 145 7.70 12.93 -2.79
C LEU A 145 8.02 14.37 -3.23
N ASP A 146 8.99 15.01 -2.58
CA ASP A 146 9.61 16.22 -3.12
C ASP A 146 10.43 15.88 -4.38
N PRO A 147 10.38 16.67 -5.47
CA PRO A 147 11.20 16.46 -6.66
C PRO A 147 12.72 16.49 -6.42
N SER A 148 13.21 17.08 -5.31
CA SER A 148 14.64 17.07 -4.99
C SER A 148 15.15 15.74 -4.46
N THR A 149 14.27 14.88 -3.91
CA THR A 149 14.67 13.57 -3.36
C THR A 149 14.65 12.50 -4.47
N PRO A 150 15.82 11.97 -4.88
CA PRO A 150 15.90 10.93 -5.90
C PRO A 150 15.16 9.65 -5.49
N GLN A 151 14.59 8.99 -6.50
CA GLN A 151 13.89 7.71 -6.38
C GLN A 151 14.53 6.70 -7.33
N TYR A 152 14.90 5.54 -6.80
CA TYR A 152 15.52 4.44 -7.52
C TYR A 152 14.56 3.24 -7.52
N PHE A 153 14.46 2.55 -8.65
CA PHE A 153 13.55 1.42 -8.87
C PHE A 153 14.32 0.21 -9.41
N ILE A 154 13.86 -1.00 -9.08
CA ILE A 154 14.21 -2.25 -9.77
C ILE A 154 12.93 -2.96 -10.20
N PRO A 155 12.95 -3.82 -11.23
CA PRO A 155 11.74 -4.52 -11.66
C PRO A 155 11.40 -5.67 -10.72
N GLY A 156 10.14 -5.73 -10.31
CA GLY A 156 9.56 -6.92 -9.69
C GLY A 156 8.89 -7.85 -10.69
N ASN A 157 8.55 -9.07 -10.26
CA ASN A 157 7.90 -10.05 -11.14
C ASN A 157 6.47 -9.62 -11.52
N HIS A 158 5.77 -8.80 -10.72
CA HIS A 158 4.49 -8.22 -11.10
C HIS A 158 4.62 -7.05 -12.09
N ASP A 159 5.77 -6.36 -12.13
CA ASP A 159 6.01 -5.25 -13.06
C ASP A 159 6.39 -5.73 -14.47
N THR A 160 7.40 -6.61 -14.60
CA THR A 160 7.91 -7.06 -15.91
C THR A 160 7.43 -8.44 -16.34
N GLY A 161 6.97 -9.27 -15.41
CA GLY A 161 6.77 -10.70 -15.60
C GLY A 161 8.02 -11.52 -15.25
N LEU A 162 7.81 -12.83 -15.15
CA LEU A 162 8.81 -13.89 -14.94
C LEU A 162 8.32 -15.11 -15.72
N GLY A 163 9.15 -15.68 -16.60
CA GLY A 163 8.73 -16.69 -17.58
C GLY A 163 7.77 -16.14 -18.64
N PHE A 164 7.22 -17.05 -19.45
CA PHE A 164 6.25 -16.72 -20.51
C PHE A 164 4.81 -16.94 -20.03
N SER A 165 3.92 -15.99 -20.34
CA SER A 165 2.47 -16.13 -20.19
C SER A 165 1.75 -15.39 -21.31
N GLN A 166 0.68 -15.97 -21.83
CA GLN A 166 -0.19 -15.34 -22.85
C GLN A 166 -0.96 -14.12 -22.32
N HIS A 167 -0.94 -13.87 -21.01
CA HIS A 167 -1.55 -12.69 -20.38
C HIS A 167 -0.56 -11.54 -20.16
N PHE A 168 0.75 -11.77 -20.32
CA PHE A 168 1.75 -10.71 -20.20
C PHE A 168 1.83 -9.92 -21.50
N SER A 169 1.99 -8.60 -21.42
CA SER A 169 2.14 -7.75 -22.60
C SER A 169 3.46 -8.04 -23.32
N PRO A 170 3.55 -8.02 -24.66
CA PRO A 170 4.85 -8.03 -25.34
C PRO A 170 5.68 -6.76 -25.02
N TYR A 171 5.07 -5.72 -24.45
CA TYR A 171 5.70 -4.44 -24.15
C TYR A 171 6.13 -4.25 -22.67
N THR A 172 6.03 -5.27 -21.79
CA THR A 172 6.26 -5.08 -20.33
C THR A 172 7.59 -4.41 -20.00
N HIS A 173 8.70 -4.89 -20.57
CA HIS A 173 10.02 -4.31 -20.31
C HIS A 173 10.14 -2.87 -20.85
N LEU A 174 9.50 -2.53 -21.96
CA LEU A 174 9.52 -1.18 -22.54
C LEU A 174 8.67 -0.20 -21.72
N ARG A 175 7.48 -0.64 -21.28
CA ARG A 175 6.64 0.12 -20.34
C ARG A 175 7.38 0.33 -19.01
N TYR A 176 8.02 -0.70 -18.47
CA TYR A 176 8.85 -0.56 -17.27
C TYR A 176 9.93 0.52 -17.45
N THR A 177 10.77 0.41 -18.49
CA THR A 177 11.93 1.30 -18.63
C THR A 177 11.54 2.75 -18.92
N THR A 178 10.44 2.98 -19.64
CA THR A 178 9.93 4.32 -19.93
C THR A 178 9.31 5.03 -18.73
N HIS A 179 8.88 4.31 -17.68
CA HIS A 179 8.18 4.88 -16.52
C HIS A 179 8.98 4.80 -15.21
N PHE A 180 9.85 3.79 -15.05
CA PHE A 180 10.65 3.55 -13.83
C PHE A 180 12.17 3.61 -14.04
N GLY A 181 12.66 3.59 -15.29
CA GLY A 181 14.08 3.71 -15.63
C GLY A 181 14.79 2.38 -15.90
N GLU A 182 16.13 2.40 -15.86
CA GLU A 182 16.95 1.23 -16.19
C GLU A 182 16.71 0.04 -15.23
N LYS A 183 16.84 -1.19 -15.73
CA LYS A 183 16.62 -2.41 -14.93
C LYS A 183 17.86 -2.89 -14.17
N ASN A 184 19.05 -2.52 -14.64
CA ASN A 184 20.35 -2.89 -14.05
C ASN A 184 21.28 -1.67 -14.08
N TYR A 185 21.64 -1.11 -12.93
CA TYR A 185 22.44 0.12 -12.87
C TYR A 185 23.16 0.29 -11.51
N VAL A 186 23.98 1.33 -11.43
CA VAL A 186 24.81 1.66 -10.25
C VAL A 186 24.68 3.13 -9.90
N VAL A 187 24.51 3.44 -8.61
CA VAL A 187 24.55 4.80 -8.06
C VAL A 187 25.62 4.87 -6.97
N ASN A 188 26.32 6.00 -6.87
CA ASN A 188 27.28 6.26 -5.79
C ASN A 188 26.66 7.23 -4.76
N LEU A 189 26.60 6.85 -3.49
CA LEU A 189 26.08 7.69 -2.39
C LEU A 189 26.89 7.44 -1.10
N ALA A 190 27.30 8.48 -0.38
CA ALA A 190 28.19 8.37 0.80
C ALA A 190 29.44 7.48 0.60
N ASN A 191 30.04 7.48 -0.60
CA ASN A 191 31.09 6.52 -1.02
C ASN A 191 30.68 5.04 -0.85
N HIS A 192 29.44 4.70 -1.14
CA HIS A 192 28.96 3.33 -1.31
C HIS A 192 28.52 3.14 -2.76
N THR A 193 28.72 1.93 -3.26
CA THR A 193 28.22 1.52 -4.57
C THR A 193 26.85 0.86 -4.37
N LEU A 194 25.78 1.62 -4.61
CA LEU A 194 24.40 1.13 -4.64
C LEU A 194 24.20 0.40 -5.97
N THR A 195 24.02 -0.93 -5.95
CA THR A 195 23.89 -1.76 -7.15
C THR A 195 22.47 -2.30 -7.24
N PHE A 196 21.82 -2.09 -8.39
CA PHE A 196 20.43 -2.41 -8.66
C PHE A 196 20.37 -3.47 -9.76
N ILE A 197 19.60 -4.56 -9.57
CA ILE A 197 19.55 -5.69 -10.53
C ILE A 197 18.14 -6.12 -10.94
N ASP A 198 18.03 -6.55 -12.19
CA ASP A 198 16.87 -7.19 -12.80
C ASP A 198 16.76 -8.65 -12.33
N ALA A 199 16.25 -8.84 -11.12
CA ALA A 199 16.13 -10.17 -10.52
C ALA A 199 15.18 -11.11 -11.30
N PRO A 200 14.00 -10.67 -11.80
CA PRO A 200 13.16 -11.50 -12.68
C PRO A 200 13.90 -11.88 -13.97
N GLY A 201 14.57 -10.93 -14.63
CA GLY A 201 15.38 -11.19 -15.82
C GLY A 201 16.53 -12.18 -15.58
N PHE A 202 17.10 -12.21 -14.36
CA PHE A 202 18.17 -13.13 -14.00
C PHE A 202 17.66 -14.56 -13.76
N VAL A 203 16.47 -14.71 -13.18
CA VAL A 203 15.78 -16.00 -13.10
C VAL A 203 15.50 -16.51 -14.52
N ASP A 204 14.99 -15.65 -15.40
CA ASP A 204 14.72 -15.98 -16.80
C ASP A 204 15.98 -16.40 -17.58
N GLU A 205 17.12 -15.73 -17.33
CA GLU A 205 18.41 -16.10 -17.91
C GLU A 205 18.95 -17.42 -17.34
N GLU A 206 18.83 -17.68 -16.03
CA GLU A 206 19.18 -18.98 -15.44
C GLU A 206 18.31 -20.10 -16.03
N SER A 207 17.01 -19.90 -16.20
CA SER A 207 16.12 -20.88 -16.84
C SER A 207 16.53 -21.15 -18.29
N LYS A 208 16.86 -20.11 -19.08
CA LYS A 208 17.34 -20.24 -20.47
C LYS A 208 18.71 -20.94 -20.55
N ARG A 209 19.58 -20.73 -19.55
CA ARG A 209 20.89 -21.39 -19.41
C ARG A 209 20.76 -22.87 -19.08
N LEU A 210 19.98 -23.19 -18.04
CA LEU A 210 19.77 -24.56 -17.58
C LEU A 210 18.99 -25.40 -18.62
N GLY A 211 18.00 -24.80 -19.29
CA GLY A 211 17.25 -25.44 -20.39
C GLY A 211 18.09 -25.80 -21.61
N LYS A 212 19.30 -25.24 -21.75
CA LYS A 212 20.30 -25.63 -22.76
C LYS A 212 21.47 -26.45 -22.19
N GLY A 213 21.36 -26.95 -20.95
CA GLY A 213 22.37 -27.77 -20.28
C GLY A 213 23.69 -27.05 -19.98
N LYS A 214 23.73 -25.71 -20.01
CA LYS A 214 24.98 -24.93 -19.95
C LYS A 214 25.38 -24.52 -18.54
N THR A 215 26.69 -24.53 -18.28
CA THR A 215 27.30 -23.89 -17.10
C THR A 215 27.39 -22.37 -17.31
N TYR A 216 27.78 -21.60 -16.29
CA TYR A 216 27.99 -20.15 -16.45
C TYR A 216 29.21 -19.81 -17.31
N GLU A 217 30.13 -20.76 -17.48
CA GLU A 217 31.40 -20.61 -18.20
C GLU A 217 31.24 -20.95 -19.69
N SER A 218 30.21 -21.75 -20.01
CA SER A 218 29.82 -22.13 -21.37
C SER A 218 28.60 -21.35 -21.90
N TRP A 219 28.02 -20.49 -21.06
CA TRP A 219 26.95 -19.57 -21.40
C TRP A 219 27.51 -18.21 -21.84
N LYS A 220 27.09 -17.72 -23.01
CA LYS A 220 27.27 -16.30 -23.38
C LYS A 220 26.13 -15.52 -22.70
N PRO A 221 26.42 -14.53 -21.84
CA PRO A 221 25.38 -13.70 -21.25
C PRO A 221 24.46 -13.08 -22.30
N ILE A 222 23.19 -12.91 -21.96
CA ILE A 222 22.21 -12.18 -22.77
C ILE A 222 22.63 -10.71 -22.82
N ALA A 223 22.61 -10.12 -24.02
CA ALA A 223 22.98 -8.72 -24.23
C ALA A 223 22.10 -7.80 -23.38
N ASP A 224 22.75 -6.90 -22.63
CA ASP A 224 22.13 -5.97 -21.67
C ASP A 224 21.28 -6.66 -20.58
N GLY A 225 21.50 -7.96 -20.40
CA GLY A 225 20.94 -8.78 -19.32
C GLY A 225 21.72 -8.63 -18.00
N PRO A 226 21.10 -9.04 -16.88
CA PRO A 226 21.69 -8.91 -15.54
C PRO A 226 23.01 -9.67 -15.39
N LEU A 227 23.19 -10.84 -16.01
CA LEU A 227 24.46 -11.56 -15.97
C LEU A 227 25.57 -10.80 -16.71
N GLU A 228 25.26 -10.13 -17.81
CA GLU A 228 26.24 -9.30 -18.51
C GLU A 228 26.60 -8.07 -17.67
N PHE A 229 25.61 -7.36 -17.13
CA PHE A 229 25.80 -6.24 -16.22
C PHE A 229 26.71 -6.60 -15.03
N MET A 230 26.41 -7.70 -14.31
CA MET A 230 27.24 -8.18 -13.20
C MET A 230 28.66 -8.58 -13.66
N THR A 231 28.80 -9.09 -14.89
CA THR A 231 30.11 -9.41 -15.49
C THR A 231 30.90 -8.17 -15.91
N ARG A 232 30.23 -7.08 -16.33
CA ARG A 232 30.83 -5.75 -16.55
C ARG A 232 31.25 -5.15 -15.20
N PHE A 233 30.37 -5.13 -14.19
CA PHE A 233 30.63 -4.63 -12.83
C PHE A 233 31.90 -5.22 -12.19
N LYS A 234 32.13 -6.53 -12.33
CA LYS A 234 33.36 -7.17 -11.80
C LYS A 234 34.65 -6.63 -12.43
N LYS A 235 34.60 -6.17 -13.69
CA LYS A 235 35.77 -5.60 -14.40
C LYS A 235 36.09 -4.18 -13.94
N ASP A 236 35.10 -3.41 -13.50
CA ASP A 236 35.27 -2.05 -12.96
C ASP A 236 36.17 -2.02 -11.70
N ASN A 237 36.30 -3.14 -10.99
CA ASN A 237 37.15 -3.31 -9.80
C ASN A 237 36.94 -2.21 -8.74
N ARG A 238 35.67 -1.89 -8.46
CA ARG A 238 35.25 -0.80 -7.56
C ARG A 238 35.72 -1.06 -6.13
N GLN A 239 36.24 -0.01 -5.49
CA GLN A 239 36.82 -0.08 -4.13
C GLN A 239 35.82 0.28 -3.02
N ASP A 240 34.75 1.03 -3.35
CA ASP A 240 33.74 1.45 -2.38
C ASP A 240 32.81 0.29 -1.97
N PRO A 241 32.31 0.25 -0.71
CA PRO A 241 31.49 -0.87 -0.25
C PRO A 241 30.18 -0.98 -1.04
N THR A 242 29.95 -2.15 -1.63
CA THR A 242 28.75 -2.41 -2.43
C THR A 242 27.56 -2.82 -1.56
N ILE A 243 26.42 -2.17 -1.79
CA ILE A 243 25.10 -2.50 -1.22
C ILE A 243 24.22 -2.94 -2.40
N LEU A 244 23.65 -4.14 -2.32
CA LEU A 244 22.86 -4.73 -3.40
C LEU A 244 21.36 -4.61 -3.13
N PHE A 245 20.60 -4.23 -4.15
CA PHE A 245 19.15 -4.24 -4.19
C PHE A 245 18.68 -5.22 -5.26
N SER A 246 17.99 -6.27 -4.82
CA SER A 246 17.33 -7.29 -5.64
C SER A 246 15.83 -7.23 -5.37
N HIS A 247 14.98 -7.65 -6.30
CA HIS A 247 13.59 -7.92 -5.97
C HIS A 247 13.50 -9.34 -5.37
N VAL A 248 13.76 -10.37 -6.19
CA VAL A 248 13.77 -11.77 -5.74
C VAL A 248 14.86 -12.01 -4.67
N PRO A 249 14.54 -12.62 -3.52
CA PRO A 249 15.49 -12.97 -2.47
C PRO A 249 16.58 -13.95 -2.90
N LEU A 250 17.75 -13.88 -2.27
CA LEU A 250 18.84 -14.82 -2.57
C LEU A 250 18.57 -16.20 -1.93
N TYR A 251 19.13 -17.24 -2.56
CA TYR A 251 18.97 -18.65 -2.17
C TYR A 251 19.27 -18.88 -0.69
N ARG A 252 18.36 -19.57 -0.01
CA ARG A 252 18.55 -20.07 1.36
C ARG A 252 18.00 -21.50 1.47
N PRO A 253 18.56 -22.35 2.36
CA PRO A 253 18.02 -23.69 2.60
C PRO A 253 16.55 -23.64 3.05
N ASP A 254 15.74 -24.64 2.66
CA ASP A 254 14.34 -24.71 3.10
C ASP A 254 14.24 -24.84 4.63
N GLY A 255 13.15 -24.30 5.19
CA GLY A 255 12.92 -24.22 6.63
C GLY A 255 13.89 -23.32 7.40
N ARG A 256 14.77 -22.56 6.73
CA ARG A 256 15.72 -21.67 7.41
C ARG A 256 15.00 -20.47 8.04
N GLY A 257 15.15 -20.33 9.36
CA GLY A 257 14.57 -19.24 10.15
C GLY A 257 15.02 -17.85 9.69
N CYS A 258 14.11 -16.89 9.85
CA CYS A 258 14.14 -15.53 9.28
C CYS A 258 14.42 -14.40 10.31
N GLY A 259 14.86 -14.75 11.51
CA GLY A 259 14.91 -13.82 12.65
C GLY A 259 13.55 -13.59 13.32
N PRO A 260 13.50 -12.82 14.43
CA PRO A 260 12.32 -12.70 15.29
C PRO A 260 11.27 -11.69 14.81
N LEU A 261 11.56 -10.92 13.76
CA LEU A 261 10.68 -9.84 13.25
C LEU A 261 9.71 -10.30 12.15
N ARG A 262 9.87 -11.53 11.65
CA ARG A 262 8.93 -12.17 10.73
C ARG A 262 7.61 -12.50 11.43
N GLU A 263 6.48 -12.32 10.75
CA GLU A 263 5.18 -12.68 11.32
C GLU A 263 4.86 -14.18 11.21
N ARG A 264 5.25 -14.84 10.12
CA ARG A 264 4.88 -16.25 9.86
C ARG A 264 5.95 -17.06 9.12
N GLY A 265 6.31 -18.21 9.68
CA GLY A 265 7.04 -19.27 8.96
C GLY A 265 8.45 -18.89 8.51
N THR A 266 8.79 -19.26 7.27
CA THR A 266 10.07 -19.01 6.60
C THR A 266 9.81 -18.78 5.11
N ILE A 267 10.73 -18.12 4.40
CA ILE A 267 10.75 -18.24 2.93
C ILE A 267 11.02 -19.71 2.60
N ARG A 268 10.32 -20.26 1.62
CA ARG A 268 10.55 -21.61 1.09
C ARG A 268 10.84 -21.53 -0.40
N PRO A 269 11.83 -22.27 -0.93
CA PRO A 269 12.03 -22.38 -2.37
C PRO A 269 10.75 -22.84 -3.07
N GLY A 270 10.35 -22.12 -4.12
CA GLY A 270 9.14 -22.38 -4.89
C GLY A 270 9.20 -21.66 -6.23
N VAL A 271 8.54 -22.21 -7.24
CA VAL A 271 8.49 -21.69 -8.61
C VAL A 271 7.16 -22.07 -9.24
N GLY A 272 6.63 -21.22 -10.10
CA GLY A 272 5.44 -21.48 -10.90
C GLY A 272 5.13 -20.34 -11.86
N ASP A 273 3.93 -20.34 -12.43
CA ASP A 273 3.53 -19.38 -13.47
C ASP A 273 3.63 -17.93 -12.98
N GLY A 274 4.68 -17.22 -13.40
CA GLY A 274 4.91 -15.82 -13.06
C GLY A 274 5.64 -15.54 -11.74
N TYR A 275 6.18 -16.55 -11.02
CA TYR A 275 6.85 -16.32 -9.72
C TYR A 275 7.99 -17.31 -9.42
N GLN A 276 8.98 -16.86 -8.62
CA GLN A 276 10.00 -17.74 -8.02
C GLN A 276 10.57 -17.14 -6.72
N ASN A 277 10.18 -17.68 -5.57
CA ASN A 277 10.38 -17.11 -4.22
C ASN A 277 11.86 -16.84 -3.80
N THR A 278 12.82 -17.41 -4.52
CA THR A 278 14.27 -17.24 -4.28
C THR A 278 15.04 -17.46 -5.58
N LEU A 279 16.14 -16.74 -5.79
CA LEU A 279 17.14 -17.06 -6.82
C LEU A 279 17.69 -18.49 -6.65
N GLY A 280 18.14 -19.12 -7.74
CA GLY A 280 18.78 -20.43 -7.67
C GLY A 280 20.09 -20.40 -6.85
N LYS A 281 20.49 -21.56 -6.30
CA LYS A 281 21.74 -21.67 -5.51
C LYS A 281 22.98 -21.31 -6.34
N GLN A 282 23.00 -21.68 -7.62
CA GLN A 282 24.09 -21.33 -8.54
C GLN A 282 24.07 -19.84 -8.89
N SER A 283 22.90 -19.28 -9.26
CA SER A 283 22.71 -17.82 -9.44
C SER A 283 23.17 -17.01 -8.24
N THR A 284 22.77 -17.40 -7.03
CA THR A 284 23.13 -16.71 -5.79
C THR A 284 24.64 -16.70 -5.57
N GLN A 285 25.31 -17.84 -5.74
CA GLN A 285 26.77 -17.88 -5.66
C GLN A 285 27.41 -17.00 -6.74
N LYS A 286 26.97 -17.11 -8.01
CA LYS A 286 27.51 -16.35 -9.14
C LYS A 286 27.35 -14.84 -8.96
N LEU A 287 26.21 -14.40 -8.45
CA LEU A 287 25.91 -13.01 -8.10
C LEU A 287 26.85 -12.50 -7.00
N LEU A 288 27.07 -13.28 -5.93
CA LEU A 288 28.02 -12.94 -4.88
C LEU A 288 29.48 -12.92 -5.39
N ASP A 289 29.84 -13.87 -6.26
CA ASP A 289 31.15 -13.93 -6.93
C ASP A 289 31.41 -12.74 -7.87
N LEU A 290 30.36 -12.13 -8.42
CA LEU A 290 30.44 -11.01 -9.37
C LEU A 290 30.38 -9.64 -8.68
N LEU A 291 29.50 -9.47 -7.70
CA LEU A 291 29.22 -8.18 -7.06
C LEU A 291 29.90 -7.99 -5.70
N SER A 292 30.30 -9.07 -5.01
CA SER A 292 30.92 -9.04 -3.66
C SER A 292 30.24 -8.08 -2.63
N PRO A 293 28.89 -8.03 -2.52
CA PRO A 293 28.21 -7.05 -1.69
C PRO A 293 28.48 -7.24 -0.20
N ARG A 294 28.43 -6.14 0.57
CA ARG A 294 28.51 -6.18 2.04
C ARG A 294 27.15 -6.39 2.70
N LEU A 295 26.09 -5.97 2.02
CA LEU A 295 24.70 -6.02 2.46
C LEU A 295 23.80 -6.20 1.24
N VAL A 296 22.70 -6.94 1.40
CA VAL A 296 21.69 -7.16 0.36
C VAL A 296 20.31 -6.82 0.92
N PHE A 297 19.47 -6.17 0.12
CA PHE A 297 18.03 -6.01 0.38
C PHE A 297 17.20 -6.70 -0.71
N SER A 298 16.10 -7.33 -0.32
CA SER A 298 15.14 -8.04 -1.21
C SER A 298 13.67 -7.75 -0.87
N GLY A 299 12.75 -8.07 -1.78
CA GLY A 299 11.27 -7.99 -1.64
C GLY A 299 10.60 -9.35 -1.87
N ASP A 300 9.52 -9.41 -2.67
CA ASP A 300 8.81 -10.61 -3.22
C ASP A 300 8.12 -11.53 -2.18
N ASP A 301 8.75 -11.85 -1.06
CA ASP A 301 8.15 -12.68 0.00
C ASP A 301 7.21 -11.88 0.95
N HIS A 302 7.18 -10.55 0.82
CA HIS A 302 6.32 -9.58 1.53
C HIS A 302 6.49 -9.49 3.06
N ASP A 303 7.01 -10.51 3.75
CA ASP A 303 7.25 -10.53 5.21
C ASP A 303 8.76 -10.41 5.51
N TYR A 304 9.12 -9.82 6.65
CA TYR A 304 10.54 -9.63 7.00
C TYR A 304 11.28 -10.97 7.03
N CYS A 305 12.47 -11.03 6.45
CA CYS A 305 13.37 -12.17 6.65
C CYS A 305 14.83 -11.76 6.63
N GLU A 306 15.54 -12.06 7.72
CA GLU A 306 16.98 -11.87 7.80
C GLU A 306 17.72 -13.18 7.53
N HIS A 307 18.70 -13.13 6.63
CA HIS A 307 19.58 -14.25 6.30
C HIS A 307 21.05 -13.83 6.29
N THR A 308 21.96 -14.81 6.34
CA THR A 308 23.40 -14.56 6.23
C THR A 308 24.03 -15.59 5.31
N HIS A 309 24.40 -15.15 4.12
CA HIS A 309 25.08 -15.95 3.11
C HIS A 309 26.55 -16.13 3.49
N GLN A 310 27.08 -17.33 3.26
CA GLN A 310 28.51 -17.63 3.44
C GLN A 310 29.18 -17.63 2.05
N HIS A 311 29.95 -16.59 1.74
CA HIS A 311 30.67 -16.45 0.47
C HIS A 311 32.18 -16.64 0.74
N GLY A 312 32.67 -17.87 0.54
CA GLY A 312 34.04 -18.24 0.92
C GLY A 312 34.25 -18.01 2.42
N ARG A 313 35.14 -17.07 2.78
CA ARG A 313 35.37 -16.66 4.18
C ARG A 313 34.51 -15.47 4.63
N THR A 314 33.88 -14.73 3.73
CA THR A 314 33.04 -13.58 4.10
C THR A 314 31.61 -14.02 4.44
N LYS A 315 30.92 -13.17 5.20
CA LYS A 315 29.50 -13.31 5.50
C LYS A 315 28.78 -12.09 4.94
N VAL A 316 27.75 -12.32 4.15
CA VAL A 316 26.93 -11.27 3.53
C VAL A 316 25.55 -11.34 4.15
N ARG A 317 25.13 -10.25 4.81
CA ARG A 317 23.80 -10.16 5.42
C ARG A 317 22.78 -9.79 4.35
N GLU A 318 21.62 -10.45 4.37
CA GLU A 318 20.47 -10.11 3.54
C GLU A 318 19.28 -9.78 4.45
N VAL A 319 18.58 -8.68 4.14
CA VAL A 319 17.26 -8.38 4.70
C VAL A 319 16.26 -8.37 3.55
N THR A 320 15.40 -9.39 3.54
CA THR A 320 14.14 -9.33 2.79
C THR A 320 13.23 -8.36 3.53
N VAL A 321 12.99 -7.21 2.92
CA VAL A 321 12.23 -6.06 3.43
C VAL A 321 10.74 -6.39 3.38
N LYS A 322 10.02 -5.92 4.40
CA LYS A 322 8.59 -6.16 4.53
C LYS A 322 7.80 -5.23 3.60
N SER A 323 6.80 -5.76 2.90
CA SER A 323 5.94 -4.98 1.99
C SER A 323 5.29 -3.79 2.71
N ILE A 324 5.22 -2.65 2.02
CA ILE A 324 4.49 -1.46 2.50
C ILE A 324 2.97 -1.58 2.33
N SER A 325 2.49 -2.65 1.67
CA SER A 325 1.08 -2.89 1.36
C SER A 325 0.39 -3.81 2.37
N MET A 326 -0.79 -3.41 2.86
CA MET A 326 -1.64 -4.28 3.68
C MET A 326 -2.33 -5.42 2.89
N ALA A 327 -2.17 -5.47 1.57
CA ALA A 327 -2.81 -6.46 0.72
C ALA A 327 -2.14 -7.85 0.78
N MET A 328 -0.89 -7.91 1.26
CA MET A 328 0.04 -9.00 0.95
C MET A 328 0.26 -10.01 2.07
N GLY A 329 -0.86 -10.49 2.63
CA GLY A 329 -0.90 -11.57 3.63
C GLY A 329 -0.36 -11.23 5.03
N ILE A 330 0.45 -10.17 5.15
CA ILE A 330 1.00 -9.62 6.38
C ILE A 330 -0.04 -8.82 7.19
N LYS A 331 0.19 -8.66 8.50
CA LYS A 331 -0.65 -7.83 9.38
C LYS A 331 -0.13 -6.40 9.51
N ARG A 332 1.19 -6.22 9.60
CA ARG A 332 1.82 -4.92 9.90
C ARG A 332 2.77 -4.49 8.77
N PRO A 333 2.30 -3.74 7.75
CA PRO A 333 3.14 -3.28 6.65
C PRO A 333 4.41 -2.55 7.10
N GLY A 334 5.42 -2.41 6.24
CA GLY A 334 6.67 -1.79 6.66
C GLY A 334 7.51 -1.15 5.57
N PHE A 335 8.70 -0.74 5.99
CA PHE A 335 9.82 -0.23 5.18
C PHE A 335 11.13 -0.42 5.97
N GLN A 336 12.28 -0.27 5.32
CA GLN A 336 13.59 -0.27 5.98
C GLN A 336 14.21 1.14 5.93
N LEU A 337 14.87 1.53 7.01
CA LEU A 337 15.75 2.70 7.08
C LEU A 337 17.20 2.23 6.92
N LEU A 338 17.97 2.85 6.02
CA LEU A 338 19.41 2.60 5.81
C LEU A 338 20.18 3.91 5.96
N SER A 339 21.08 3.98 6.95
CA SER A 339 22.05 5.07 7.13
C SER A 339 23.40 4.68 6.54
N LEU A 340 23.96 5.51 5.67
CA LEU A 340 25.26 5.29 5.02
C LEU A 340 26.30 6.31 5.52
N ALA A 341 27.36 5.82 6.15
CA ALA A 341 28.42 6.65 6.67
C ALA A 341 29.46 7.02 5.59
N PRO A 342 29.65 8.31 5.25
CA PRO A 342 30.76 8.74 4.40
C PRO A 342 32.11 8.47 5.10
N PRO A 343 33.24 8.45 4.35
CA PRO A 343 34.53 7.96 4.85
C PRO A 343 35.02 8.64 6.15
N ALA A 344 34.66 9.90 6.39
CA ALA A 344 35.00 10.64 7.61
C ALA A 344 34.42 10.02 8.90
N LEU A 345 33.23 9.40 8.82
CA LEU A 345 32.52 8.80 9.96
C LEU A 345 32.90 7.33 10.20
N ARG A 346 33.29 6.58 9.15
CA ARG A 346 33.52 5.12 9.20
C ARG A 346 34.49 4.70 10.31
N ARG A 347 34.08 3.76 11.15
CA ARG A 347 34.87 3.21 12.27
C ARG A 347 35.04 1.70 12.08
N GLU A 348 36.27 1.19 12.23
CA GLU A 348 36.59 -0.26 12.24
C GLU A 348 36.04 -1.06 11.03
N GLY A 349 35.82 -0.38 9.89
CA GLY A 349 35.25 -0.97 8.68
C GLY A 349 33.72 -0.99 8.62
N VAL A 350 33.02 -0.53 9.65
CA VAL A 350 31.56 -0.27 9.63
C VAL A 350 31.30 0.98 8.80
N SER A 351 30.48 0.84 7.75
CA SER A 351 30.13 1.92 6.82
C SER A 351 28.62 2.13 6.65
N TYR A 352 27.79 1.23 7.15
CA TYR A 352 26.33 1.31 7.08
C TYR A 352 25.69 0.86 8.40
N ALA A 353 24.46 1.26 8.63
CA ALA A 353 23.56 0.71 9.65
C ALA A 353 22.13 0.76 9.11
N ASP A 354 21.28 -0.20 9.47
CA ASP A 354 19.90 -0.26 8.98
C ASP A 354 18.92 -0.75 10.06
N ALA A 355 17.65 -0.37 9.93
CA ALA A 355 16.59 -0.68 10.88
C ALA A 355 15.22 -0.89 10.20
N PRO A 356 14.46 -1.95 10.55
CA PRO A 356 13.12 -2.18 10.05
C PRO A 356 12.06 -1.34 10.77
N CYS A 357 11.06 -0.89 10.02
CA CYS A 357 9.95 -0.09 10.50
C CYS A 357 8.61 -0.78 10.23
N ALA A 358 7.88 -1.09 11.30
CA ALA A 358 6.59 -1.79 11.24
C ALA A 358 5.42 -0.86 11.57
N LEU A 359 4.46 -0.75 10.66
CA LEU A 359 3.29 0.13 10.72
C LEU A 359 2.09 -0.56 11.41
N PRO A 360 0.99 0.16 11.70
CA PRO A 360 -0.16 -0.43 12.41
C PRO A 360 -0.95 -1.47 11.58
N ASP A 361 -1.58 -2.43 12.27
CA ASP A 361 -2.44 -3.46 11.68
C ASP A 361 -3.84 -2.89 11.35
N GLN A 362 -3.94 -2.25 10.18
CA GLN A 362 -5.17 -1.64 9.67
C GLN A 362 -6.34 -2.63 9.59
N LEU A 363 -6.06 -3.89 9.26
CA LEU A 363 -7.10 -4.92 9.15
C LEU A 363 -7.65 -5.30 10.53
N ALA A 364 -6.80 -5.41 11.55
CA ALA A 364 -7.24 -5.55 12.93
C ALA A 364 -8.00 -4.31 13.44
N THR A 365 -7.61 -3.09 13.05
CA THR A 365 -8.41 -1.88 13.36
C THR A 365 -9.84 -2.02 12.80
N TYR A 366 -10.00 -2.40 11.54
CA TYR A 366 -11.34 -2.59 10.97
C TYR A 366 -12.12 -3.74 11.64
N LEU A 367 -11.51 -4.92 11.79
CA LEU A 367 -12.19 -6.13 12.26
C LEU A 367 -12.41 -6.19 13.77
N ARG A 368 -11.52 -5.61 14.58
CA ARG A 368 -11.52 -5.70 16.05
C ARG A 368 -11.89 -4.40 16.76
N VAL A 369 -11.80 -3.26 16.08
CA VAL A 369 -12.19 -1.96 16.66
C VAL A 369 -13.49 -1.46 16.00
N TYR A 370 -13.49 -1.16 14.70
CA TYR A 370 -14.65 -0.51 14.08
C TYR A 370 -15.89 -1.40 13.97
N ILE A 371 -15.77 -2.67 13.58
CA ILE A 371 -16.94 -3.56 13.52
C ILE A 371 -17.57 -3.78 14.91
N PRO A 372 -16.83 -4.15 15.97
CA PRO A 372 -17.42 -4.31 17.31
C PRO A 372 -18.02 -3.03 17.89
N PHE A 373 -17.32 -1.89 17.83
CA PHE A 373 -17.88 -0.62 18.30
C PHE A 373 -19.05 -0.14 17.43
N GLY A 374 -19.07 -0.47 16.14
CA GLY A 374 -20.19 -0.20 15.22
C GLY A 374 -21.45 -0.92 15.64
N VAL A 375 -21.36 -2.24 15.83
CA VAL A 375 -22.48 -3.07 16.32
C VAL A 375 -22.96 -2.59 17.70
N LEU A 376 -22.03 -2.29 18.63
CA LEU A 376 -22.38 -1.77 19.94
C LEU A 376 -23.11 -0.41 19.86
N SER A 377 -22.67 0.50 18.98
CA SER A 377 -23.31 1.80 18.76
C SER A 377 -24.74 1.64 18.23
N LEU A 378 -24.96 0.74 17.26
CA LEU A 378 -26.29 0.44 16.73
C LEU A 378 -27.23 -0.11 17.82
N LEU A 379 -26.74 -1.00 18.68
CA LEU A 379 -27.48 -1.53 19.82
C LEU A 379 -27.82 -0.43 20.84
N ILE A 380 -26.88 0.46 21.18
CA ILE A 380 -27.11 1.59 22.08
C ILE A 380 -28.18 2.55 21.52
N VAL A 381 -28.13 2.88 20.23
CA VAL A 381 -29.17 3.71 19.58
C VAL A 381 -30.53 3.02 19.62
N ALA A 382 -30.62 1.73 19.28
CA ALA A 382 -31.86 0.97 19.31
C ALA A 382 -32.48 0.90 20.72
N ILE A 383 -31.66 0.61 21.75
CA ILE A 383 -32.09 0.57 23.16
C ILE A 383 -32.52 1.97 23.62
N SER A 384 -31.76 3.02 23.30
CA SER A 384 -32.09 4.41 23.64
C SER A 384 -33.46 4.83 23.09
N GLN A 385 -33.77 4.47 21.84
CA GLN A 385 -35.09 4.72 21.24
C GLN A 385 -36.20 3.89 21.91
N PHE A 386 -35.95 2.61 22.19
CA PHE A 386 -36.93 1.73 22.85
C PHE A 386 -37.29 2.20 24.27
N VAL A 387 -36.28 2.56 25.07
CA VAL A 387 -36.46 3.11 26.43
C VAL A 387 -37.16 4.47 26.38
N SER A 388 -36.75 5.36 25.46
CA SER A 388 -37.42 6.66 25.25
C SER A 388 -38.91 6.49 24.90
N PHE A 389 -39.24 5.49 24.07
CA PHE A 389 -40.62 5.18 23.69
C PHE A 389 -41.44 4.57 24.84
N ARG A 390 -40.86 3.65 25.64
CA ARG A 390 -41.51 3.14 26.86
C ARG A 390 -41.79 4.26 27.88
N GLY A 391 -40.84 5.18 28.08
CA GLY A 391 -41.03 6.35 28.95
C GLY A 391 -42.15 7.29 28.48
N LEU A 392 -42.29 7.48 27.15
CA LEU A 392 -43.41 8.24 26.58
C LEU A 392 -44.75 7.53 26.78
N LYS A 393 -44.84 6.22 26.55
CA LYS A 393 -46.08 5.45 26.76
C LYS A 393 -46.49 5.39 28.24
N SER A 394 -45.53 5.30 29.16
CA SER A 394 -45.79 5.42 30.60
C SER A 394 -46.36 6.79 30.96
N ARG A 395 -45.76 7.89 30.46
CA ARG A 395 -46.27 9.25 30.69
C ARG A 395 -47.63 9.53 30.05
N SER A 396 -47.94 8.98 28.87
CA SER A 396 -49.29 9.13 28.28
C SER A 396 -50.36 8.43 29.12
N ASN A 397 -50.06 7.22 29.62
CA ASN A 397 -50.97 6.50 30.50
C ASN A 397 -51.20 7.26 31.83
N LEU A 398 -50.12 7.79 32.43
CA LEU A 398 -50.21 8.54 33.68
C LEU A 398 -50.98 9.86 33.55
N LYS A 399 -50.95 10.51 32.38
CA LYS A 399 -51.77 11.71 32.15
C LYS A 399 -53.24 11.35 31.95
N HIS A 400 -53.53 10.25 31.24
CA HIS A 400 -54.89 9.80 30.97
C HIS A 400 -55.65 9.35 32.24
N SER A 401 -54.93 8.98 33.32
CA SER A 401 -55.51 8.71 34.64
C SER A 401 -55.70 9.94 35.54
N VAL A 402 -55.22 11.13 35.12
CA VAL A 402 -55.40 12.39 35.86
C VAL A 402 -56.51 13.23 35.23
N ASP A 403 -56.62 13.25 33.89
CA ASP A 403 -57.71 13.92 33.16
C ASP A 403 -59.11 13.26 33.38
N TYR A 404 -59.24 12.25 34.25
CA TYR A 404 -60.51 11.61 34.66
C TYR A 404 -60.91 11.90 36.13
N GLY A 405 -60.16 12.77 36.84
CA GLY A 405 -60.35 13.04 38.26
C GLY A 405 -60.90 14.43 38.60
N MET A 406 -61.48 15.15 37.63
CA MET A 406 -61.97 16.51 37.84
C MET A 406 -63.23 16.78 36.99
N GLY A 407 -64.37 16.77 37.67
CA GLY A 407 -65.70 17.12 37.20
C GLY A 407 -66.53 17.40 38.45
N ASP A 408 -67.28 18.49 38.42
CA ASP A 408 -67.77 19.17 39.63
C ASP A 408 -69.03 18.53 40.23
N ASP A 409 -69.25 18.77 41.52
CA ASP A 409 -70.44 19.49 42.02
C ASP A 409 -70.31 19.76 43.54
N ASP A 410 -70.77 20.94 43.98
CA ASP A 410 -70.82 21.35 45.39
C ASP A 410 -72.08 20.81 46.10
N ASP A 411 -72.00 20.49 47.41
CA ASP A 411 -72.98 21.03 48.36
C ASP A 411 -72.50 21.00 49.85
N PHE A 412 -73.28 21.64 50.72
CA PHE A 412 -72.93 22.16 52.04
C PHE A 412 -73.20 21.20 53.22
N VAL A 413 -72.49 21.40 54.37
CA VAL A 413 -72.95 21.32 55.79
C VAL A 413 -71.82 20.96 56.79
N ASN A 414 -71.87 21.56 58.00
CA ASN A 414 -70.95 21.34 59.13
C ASN A 414 -71.10 19.95 59.80
N GLY A 415 -70.00 19.35 60.30
CA GLY A 415 -70.10 18.12 61.12
C GLY A 415 -68.81 17.58 61.78
N HIS A 416 -68.43 18.12 62.94
CA HIS A 416 -67.60 17.54 64.03
C HIS A 416 -66.27 16.77 63.80
N ARG A 417 -65.40 16.89 64.81
CA ARG A 417 -64.14 16.14 65.02
C ARG A 417 -64.31 14.61 64.96
N SER A 418 -63.34 13.91 64.38
CA SER A 418 -62.77 12.66 64.96
C SER A 418 -61.39 12.31 64.40
N ARG A 419 -60.49 11.79 65.25
CA ARG A 419 -59.26 11.06 64.89
C ARG A 419 -59.47 9.58 65.25
N PRO A 420 -59.11 8.65 64.36
CA PRO A 420 -58.11 7.61 64.73
C PRO A 420 -57.09 7.40 63.58
N SER A 421 -55.77 7.46 63.78
CA SER A 421 -54.86 6.51 64.46
C SER A 421 -54.31 5.40 63.55
N PHE A 422 -52.98 5.21 63.59
CA PHE A 422 -52.18 4.18 62.90
C PHE A 422 -52.73 2.74 62.99
N ARG A 423 -52.43 1.92 61.95
CA ARG A 423 -51.66 0.67 62.15
C ARG A 423 -50.98 0.15 60.88
N LEU A 424 -49.75 -0.36 61.06
CA LEU A 424 -49.00 -1.19 60.12
C LEU A 424 -48.98 -2.63 60.65
N THR A 425 -49.15 -3.62 59.79
CA THR A 425 -48.77 -5.02 60.07
C THR A 425 -48.36 -5.72 58.76
N PRO A 426 -47.14 -6.30 58.67
CA PRO A 426 -46.75 -7.17 57.55
C PRO A 426 -47.27 -8.60 57.77
N ASN A 427 -47.21 -9.44 56.72
CA ASN A 427 -47.40 -10.88 56.86
C ASN A 427 -46.27 -11.64 56.12
N LEU A 428 -45.33 -12.18 56.91
CA LEU A 428 -44.42 -13.25 56.51
C LEU A 428 -45.04 -14.58 56.94
N ARG A 429 -44.99 -15.61 56.09
CA ARG A 429 -45.17 -17.00 56.53
C ARG A 429 -44.20 -17.93 55.81
N THR A 430 -43.55 -18.77 56.60
CA THR A 430 -42.43 -19.63 56.19
C THR A 430 -42.71 -21.10 56.52
N ARG A 431 -42.48 -21.99 55.55
CA ARG A 431 -42.09 -23.40 55.76
C ARG A 431 -41.44 -23.90 54.44
N ARG A 432 -40.30 -24.61 54.37
CA ARG A 432 -39.74 -25.74 55.16
C ARG A 432 -40.56 -27.03 55.04
N ASP A 433 -40.04 -28.21 54.66
CA ASP A 433 -38.68 -28.67 54.27
C ASP A 433 -38.83 -29.67 53.05
N ALA A 434 -37.90 -30.49 52.52
CA ALA A 434 -36.57 -30.95 52.94
C ALA A 434 -35.59 -31.33 51.77
N SER A 435 -35.60 -32.60 51.33
CA SER A 435 -34.61 -33.34 50.51
C SER A 435 -35.23 -33.86 49.18
N GLU A 436 -34.55 -34.53 48.22
CA GLU A 436 -33.30 -35.34 48.25
C GLU A 436 -32.57 -35.42 46.87
N SER A 437 -31.62 -36.36 46.72
CA SER A 437 -30.75 -36.67 45.55
C SER A 437 -31.52 -37.31 44.35
N ASP A 438 -30.97 -37.61 43.15
CA ASP A 438 -29.63 -38.11 42.80
C ASP A 438 -29.21 -37.78 41.33
N SER A 439 -28.37 -38.61 40.70
CA SER A 439 -27.36 -38.22 39.70
C SER A 439 -27.41 -38.98 38.35
N SER A 440 -26.27 -39.06 37.63
CA SER A 440 -26.04 -39.64 36.28
C SER A 440 -26.57 -38.82 35.07
N SER A 441 -26.12 -39.06 33.82
CA SER A 441 -24.74 -39.07 33.26
C SER A 441 -24.78 -39.23 31.73
N GLY A 442 -23.82 -38.63 31.02
CA GLY A 442 -23.55 -38.83 29.57
C GLY A 442 -23.95 -37.63 28.71
N LEU A 443 -23.42 -37.40 27.51
CA LEU A 443 -22.34 -38.00 26.73
C LEU A 443 -22.20 -37.07 25.50
N LEU A 444 -20.99 -36.79 25.00
CA LEU A 444 -20.78 -36.09 23.72
C LEU A 444 -20.91 -37.10 22.55
N PRO A 445 -21.18 -36.63 21.33
CA PRO A 445 -20.07 -36.47 20.39
C PRO A 445 -20.17 -35.21 19.47
N THR A 446 -19.10 -35.00 18.70
CA THR A 446 -18.95 -33.94 17.68
C THR A 446 -18.99 -34.54 16.24
N PRO A 447 -18.39 -33.94 15.20
CA PRO A 447 -19.08 -33.18 14.16
C PRO A 447 -19.19 -33.91 12.81
N VAL A 448 -19.80 -33.27 11.80
CA VAL A 448 -19.86 -33.76 10.40
C VAL A 448 -19.34 -32.69 9.44
N SER A 449 -18.66 -33.12 8.37
CA SER A 449 -17.98 -32.28 7.39
C SER A 449 -18.33 -32.63 5.94
N ALA A 450 -18.27 -31.60 5.07
CA ALA A 450 -18.09 -31.66 3.61
C ALA A 450 -19.11 -32.40 2.71
N SER A 451 -19.52 -31.74 1.61
CA SER A 451 -19.07 -32.15 0.27
C SER A 451 -19.34 -31.05 -0.79
N ARG A 452 -18.82 -31.26 -2.01
CA ARG A 452 -18.89 -30.34 -3.16
C ARG A 452 -20.17 -30.52 -3.98
N ARG A 453 -20.49 -29.53 -4.82
CA ARG A 453 -20.91 -29.78 -6.21
C ARG A 453 -20.43 -28.65 -7.14
N SER A 454 -20.19 -29.00 -8.39
CA SER A 454 -19.61 -28.15 -9.45
C SER A 454 -20.61 -27.94 -10.58
N ILE A 455 -20.73 -26.72 -11.08
CA ILE A 455 -21.40 -26.40 -12.35
C ILE A 455 -20.57 -25.32 -13.06
N SER A 456 -20.20 -25.58 -14.31
CA SER A 456 -19.76 -24.57 -15.28
C SER A 456 -20.94 -24.17 -16.15
N PRO A 457 -20.97 -22.94 -16.68
CA PRO A 457 -20.89 -22.86 -18.15
C PRO A 457 -20.01 -21.71 -18.64
N SER A 458 -19.59 -21.81 -19.90
CA SER A 458 -18.97 -20.75 -20.69
C SER A 458 -19.95 -20.21 -21.74
N PHE A 459 -19.96 -18.90 -21.98
CA PHE A 459 -19.68 -18.30 -23.29
C PHE A 459 -19.54 -16.77 -23.25
N SER A 460 -19.08 -16.18 -24.35
CA SER A 460 -18.91 -14.74 -24.62
C SER A 460 -20.27 -14.02 -24.82
N SER A 461 -20.41 -12.68 -24.77
CA SER A 461 -19.59 -11.66 -25.47
C SER A 461 -19.77 -10.20 -24.98
N GLN A 462 -18.87 -9.33 -25.49
CA GLN A 462 -18.99 -7.90 -25.83
C GLN A 462 -20.08 -6.99 -25.17
N GLY A 463 -19.69 -5.79 -24.72
CA GLY A 463 -20.62 -4.64 -24.68
C GLY A 463 -20.36 -3.51 -23.66
N ASP A 464 -20.05 -2.31 -24.16
CA ASP A 464 -20.45 -0.98 -23.66
C ASP A 464 -20.15 -0.53 -22.21
N SER A 465 -18.92 -0.07 -22.06
CA SER A 465 -18.40 1.00 -21.20
C SER A 465 -19.35 2.18 -20.82
N LYS A 466 -20.25 2.00 -19.82
CA LYS A 466 -21.00 3.11 -19.17
C LYS A 466 -21.09 3.02 -17.64
N VAL A 467 -19.95 3.05 -16.93
CA VAL A 467 -19.91 2.98 -15.45
C VAL A 467 -19.42 4.27 -14.75
N ILE A 468 -18.65 5.13 -15.43
CA ILE A 468 -17.94 6.29 -14.82
C ILE A 468 -18.87 7.28 -14.09
N GLY A 469 -20.14 7.41 -14.51
CA GLY A 469 -21.09 8.35 -13.89
C GLY A 469 -21.79 7.88 -12.61
N PHE A 470 -21.68 6.61 -12.20
CA PHE A 470 -22.61 6.06 -11.20
C PHE A 470 -22.32 6.51 -9.75
N GLY A 471 -21.05 6.75 -9.40
CA GLY A 471 -20.63 7.16 -8.06
C GLY A 471 -21.16 8.53 -7.64
N GLU A 472 -20.92 9.57 -8.45
CA GLU A 472 -21.47 10.91 -8.20
C GLU A 472 -23.00 10.95 -8.25
N ALA A 473 -23.61 10.20 -9.19
CA ALA A 473 -25.06 10.17 -9.34
C ALA A 473 -25.78 9.59 -8.11
N MET A 474 -25.16 8.65 -7.39
CA MET A 474 -25.71 8.07 -6.17
C MET A 474 -25.67 9.07 -5.00
N LEU A 475 -24.58 9.81 -4.83
CA LEU A 475 -24.43 10.82 -3.77
C LEU A 475 -25.29 12.07 -4.01
N ARG A 476 -25.59 12.43 -5.28
CA ARG A 476 -26.49 13.55 -5.62
C ARG A 476 -27.99 13.20 -5.56
N ARG A 477 -28.37 11.97 -5.19
CA ARG A 477 -29.79 11.51 -5.16
C ARG A 477 -30.36 11.26 -3.76
N ILE A 478 -29.90 11.99 -2.74
CA ILE A 478 -30.66 12.19 -1.49
C ILE A 478 -31.70 13.30 -1.74
N PRO A 479 -33.02 13.05 -1.65
CA PRO A 479 -34.02 14.09 -1.93
C PRO A 479 -33.98 15.21 -0.88
N ARG A 480 -33.78 16.46 -1.33
CA ARG A 480 -34.21 17.65 -0.59
C ARG A 480 -35.74 17.74 -0.65
N ALA A 481 -36.40 17.01 0.25
CA ALA A 481 -37.86 16.98 0.34
C ALA A 481 -38.28 17.11 1.81
N PHE A 482 -38.41 18.35 2.29
CA PHE A 482 -39.39 18.82 3.28
C PHE A 482 -39.24 20.33 3.49
N ASP A 483 -39.76 21.09 2.55
CA ASP A 483 -40.18 22.49 2.73
C ASP A 483 -41.43 22.73 1.83
N VAL A 484 -42.09 23.88 1.97
CA VAL A 484 -43.44 24.28 1.49
C VAL A 484 -44.55 24.12 2.54
N SER A 485 -45.38 25.15 2.64
CA SER A 485 -46.27 25.45 3.76
C SER A 485 -47.76 25.52 3.36
N GLY A 486 -48.62 24.88 4.18
CA GLY A 486 -50.08 25.03 4.18
C GLY A 486 -50.85 24.37 3.01
N PRO A 487 -52.20 24.46 2.99
CA PRO A 487 -53.11 24.83 4.09
C PRO A 487 -53.83 23.59 4.69
N SER A 488 -54.79 23.82 5.58
CA SER A 488 -55.51 22.77 6.33
C SER A 488 -56.67 22.12 5.59
N SER A 489 -56.78 20.79 5.62
CA SER A 489 -58.05 20.07 5.46
C SER A 489 -58.07 18.78 6.30
N HIS A 490 -59.25 18.41 6.82
CA HIS A 490 -59.40 17.25 7.72
C HIS A 490 -59.65 15.96 6.95
N SER A 491 -58.81 14.93 7.14
CA SER A 491 -59.19 13.54 6.90
C SER A 491 -58.51 12.59 7.90
N ARG A 492 -59.29 11.72 8.55
CA ARG A 492 -58.81 10.78 9.59
C ARG A 492 -58.27 9.49 8.96
N LEU A 493 -57.12 9.55 8.29
CA LEU A 493 -56.43 8.36 7.78
C LEU A 493 -55.48 7.74 8.83
N SER A 494 -55.59 6.43 9.02
CA SER A 494 -54.87 5.67 10.06
C SER A 494 -53.35 5.68 9.86
N ARG A 495 -52.63 6.42 10.71
CA ARG A 495 -51.16 6.52 10.66
C ARG A 495 -50.49 5.24 11.19
N ARG A 496 -50.28 4.26 10.30
CA ARG A 496 -49.33 3.15 10.53
C ARG A 496 -47.92 3.69 10.87
N PRO A 497 -47.11 2.98 11.69
CA PRO A 497 -46.05 3.59 12.50
C PRO A 497 -44.72 3.85 11.76
N ARG A 498 -44.73 4.68 10.71
CA ARG A 498 -43.53 5.06 9.92
C ARG A 498 -42.43 5.79 10.73
N GLY A 499 -42.76 6.40 11.87
CA GLY A 499 -41.82 7.24 12.64
C GLY A 499 -40.67 6.52 13.35
N ARG A 500 -40.75 5.21 13.62
CA ARG A 500 -39.69 4.50 14.38
C ARG A 500 -38.45 4.21 13.52
N LEU A 501 -38.61 3.53 12.39
CA LEU A 501 -37.50 3.20 11.50
C LEU A 501 -36.83 4.45 10.93
N VAL A 502 -37.61 5.47 10.55
CA VAL A 502 -37.07 6.75 10.06
C VAL A 502 -36.21 7.42 11.14
N LYS A 503 -36.67 7.47 12.40
CA LYS A 503 -35.83 8.03 13.49
C LYS A 503 -34.58 7.18 13.75
N PHE A 504 -34.66 5.85 13.71
CA PHE A 504 -33.48 4.99 13.83
C PHE A 504 -32.45 5.30 12.75
N LEU A 505 -32.86 5.39 11.49
CA LEU A 505 -31.97 5.72 10.38
C LEU A 505 -31.41 7.15 10.46
N CYS A 506 -32.18 8.13 10.98
CA CYS A 506 -31.64 9.47 11.27
C CYS A 506 -30.62 9.46 12.42
N ASP A 507 -30.94 8.86 13.58
CA ASP A 507 -30.00 8.80 14.71
C ASP A 507 -28.71 8.04 14.32
N VAL A 508 -28.79 6.98 13.52
CA VAL A 508 -27.63 6.24 12.97
C VAL A 508 -26.84 7.07 11.96
N ARG A 509 -27.52 7.77 11.04
CA ARG A 509 -26.86 8.73 10.12
C ARG A 509 -26.13 9.80 10.90
N ASP A 510 -26.73 10.36 11.95
CA ASP A 510 -26.15 11.48 12.69
C ASP A 510 -24.92 11.06 13.52
N VAL A 511 -24.88 9.80 14.01
CA VAL A 511 -23.64 9.20 14.55
C VAL A 511 -22.58 8.99 13.45
N ALA A 512 -22.97 8.50 12.26
CA ALA A 512 -22.05 8.15 11.19
C ALA A 512 -21.53 9.33 10.33
N VAL A 513 -22.27 10.45 10.27
CA VAL A 513 -21.96 11.62 9.43
C VAL A 513 -21.28 12.73 10.22
N TRP A 514 -21.43 12.79 11.54
CA TRP A 514 -20.69 13.76 12.37
C TRP A 514 -19.14 13.64 12.24
N PRO A 515 -18.54 12.44 12.12
CA PRO A 515 -17.12 12.30 11.78
C PRO A 515 -16.74 12.81 10.38
N LEU A 516 -17.65 12.71 9.40
CA LEU A 516 -17.42 13.14 8.01
C LEU A 516 -17.52 14.67 7.85
N GLY A 517 -18.41 15.31 8.62
CA GLY A 517 -18.66 16.76 8.56
C GLY A 517 -17.46 17.65 8.92
N LEU A 518 -16.43 17.09 9.57
CA LEU A 518 -15.19 17.79 9.91
C LEU A 518 -14.02 17.50 8.96
N GLN A 519 -14.15 16.54 8.03
CA GLN A 519 -13.13 16.28 7.01
C GLN A 519 -13.34 17.11 5.72
N PHE A 520 -14.55 17.61 5.48
CA PHE A 520 -14.86 18.48 4.33
C PHE A 520 -14.82 19.97 4.68
N GLY A 521 -13.65 20.42 5.18
CA GLY A 521 -13.29 21.83 5.10
C GLY A 521 -13.20 22.24 3.62
N THR A 522 -13.76 23.40 3.28
CA THR A 522 -14.06 23.77 1.89
C THR A 522 -12.83 24.24 1.11
N TYR A 523 -11.97 23.31 0.71
CA TYR A 523 -11.18 23.48 -0.50
C TYR A 523 -12.08 23.23 -1.71
N ALA A 524 -12.71 24.31 -2.20
CA ALA A 524 -13.27 24.30 -3.54
C ALA A 524 -12.11 24.20 -4.55
N PRO A 525 -12.07 23.19 -5.44
CA PRO A 525 -11.07 23.17 -6.50
C PRO A 525 -11.33 24.36 -7.44
N HIS A 526 -10.37 25.27 -7.55
CA HIS A 526 -10.38 26.28 -8.60
C HIS A 526 -10.30 25.57 -9.95
N THR A 527 -11.43 25.47 -10.65
CA THR A 527 -11.48 24.96 -12.02
C THR A 527 -10.78 25.94 -12.95
N PRO A 528 -9.71 25.53 -13.67
CA PRO A 528 -9.13 26.36 -14.71
C PRO A 528 -10.18 26.55 -15.82
N ARG A 529 -10.59 27.79 -16.07
CA ARG A 529 -11.38 28.13 -17.25
C ARG A 529 -10.46 28.06 -18.47
N PHE A 530 -10.42 26.90 -19.13
CA PHE A 530 -9.86 26.83 -20.47
C PHE A 530 -10.69 27.70 -21.43
N PRO A 531 -10.07 28.48 -22.34
CA PRO A 531 -10.77 29.11 -23.45
C PRO A 531 -11.33 28.03 -24.41
N PRO A 532 -12.27 28.37 -25.30
CA PRO A 532 -12.81 27.42 -26.27
C PRO A 532 -11.70 26.86 -27.19
N ARG A 533 -11.86 25.61 -27.62
CA ARG A 533 -10.94 24.94 -28.54
C ARG A 533 -10.90 25.65 -29.90
N GLU A 534 -9.72 26.14 -30.28
CA GLU A 534 -9.35 26.21 -31.69
C GLU A 534 -8.77 24.86 -32.15
N ASN A 535 -8.96 24.53 -33.43
CA ASN A 535 -8.42 23.31 -34.01
C ASN A 535 -6.92 23.42 -34.22
N ARG A 536 -6.14 22.53 -33.59
CA ARG A 536 -4.78 22.20 -34.01
C ARG A 536 -4.62 20.69 -34.12
N THR A 537 -3.85 20.27 -35.12
CA THR A 537 -3.58 18.87 -35.45
C THR A 537 -2.74 18.17 -34.36
N PRO A 538 -2.85 16.83 -34.23
CA PRO A 538 -2.09 16.09 -33.24
C PRO A 538 -0.60 16.04 -33.61
N GLY A 539 0.25 16.65 -32.77
CA GLY A 539 1.68 16.34 -32.75
C GLY A 539 1.91 15.03 -31.98
N GLY A 540 2.76 14.15 -32.52
CA GLY A 540 3.04 12.84 -31.92
C GLY A 540 3.67 12.93 -30.53
N SER A 541 3.43 11.91 -29.70
CA SER A 541 4.06 11.78 -28.38
C SER A 541 5.54 11.40 -28.52
N ARG A 542 6.31 11.51 -27.43
CA ARG A 542 7.72 11.04 -27.40
C ARG A 542 7.87 9.56 -27.78
N TYR A 543 6.83 8.76 -27.60
CA TYR A 543 6.82 7.32 -27.91
C TYR A 543 6.88 7.03 -29.41
N SER A 544 6.18 7.81 -30.25
CA SER A 544 6.23 7.66 -31.71
C SER A 544 7.66 7.80 -32.25
N ARG A 545 8.40 8.79 -31.74
CA ARG A 545 9.78 9.05 -32.16
C ARG A 545 10.73 7.89 -31.83
N TYR A 546 10.55 7.26 -30.67
CA TYR A 546 11.37 6.12 -30.26
C TYR A 546 11.16 4.88 -31.14
N LEU A 547 9.93 4.67 -31.63
CA LEU A 547 9.60 3.59 -32.58
C LEU A 547 10.09 3.89 -34.00
N GLU A 548 10.04 5.14 -34.45
CA GLU A 548 10.58 5.55 -35.75
C GLU A 548 12.12 5.42 -35.81
N GLU A 549 12.82 5.74 -34.72
CA GLU A 549 14.29 5.71 -34.64
C GLU A 549 14.89 4.29 -34.52
N HIS A 550 14.11 3.26 -34.18
CA HIS A 550 14.62 1.90 -33.89
C HIS A 550 14.16 0.79 -34.86
N VAL A 551 13.36 1.09 -35.89
CA VAL A 551 12.82 0.08 -36.83
C VAL A 551 13.46 0.13 -38.22
N ASN A 552 13.99 1.29 -38.67
CA ASN A 552 14.58 1.45 -40.00
C ASN A 552 16.09 1.68 -39.94
N GLY A 553 16.87 0.59 -40.05
CA GLY A 553 18.31 0.67 -40.27
C GLY A 553 18.66 0.68 -41.76
N ASN A 554 19.33 1.73 -42.24
CA ASN A 554 20.26 1.69 -43.38
C ASN A 554 21.08 2.98 -43.51
N ASP A 555 22.41 2.84 -43.47
CA ASP A 555 23.44 3.79 -43.93
C ASP A 555 23.57 5.18 -43.24
N PRO A 556 24.72 5.88 -43.36
CA PRO A 556 25.37 6.35 -42.13
C PRO A 556 25.81 7.82 -42.08
N GLY A 557 25.96 8.31 -40.84
CA GLY A 557 27.04 9.23 -40.48
C GLY A 557 26.83 10.72 -40.73
N TYR A 558 26.21 11.42 -39.78
CA TYR A 558 26.49 12.84 -39.51
C TYR A 558 26.52 13.11 -38.00
N HIS A 559 27.62 13.69 -37.51
CA HIS A 559 27.66 14.39 -36.21
C HIS A 559 27.18 15.83 -36.39
N TYR A 560 26.35 16.34 -35.47
CA TYR A 560 26.57 17.60 -34.71
C TYR A 560 25.51 17.77 -33.59
N PRO A 561 25.53 18.80 -32.71
CA PRO A 561 25.41 18.58 -31.27
C PRO A 561 24.01 18.84 -30.69
N ILE A 562 23.86 18.47 -29.41
CA ILE A 562 22.81 18.99 -28.53
C ILE A 562 23.35 20.27 -27.88
N ASP A 563 22.91 21.43 -28.35
CA ASP A 563 23.06 22.69 -27.61
C ASP A 563 21.86 22.88 -26.66
N CYS A 564 22.16 23.24 -25.41
CA CYS A 564 21.19 23.71 -24.42
C CYS A 564 21.42 25.20 -24.19
N ASP A 565 20.35 26.00 -24.26
CA ASP A 565 20.41 27.47 -24.28
C ASP A 565 19.44 28.06 -23.20
N PRO A 566 19.67 29.27 -22.67
CA PRO A 566 20.77 29.52 -21.74
C PRO A 566 20.35 30.31 -20.48
N VAL A 567 21.25 30.41 -19.49
CA VAL A 567 21.26 31.52 -18.52
C VAL A 567 22.67 32.11 -18.49
N CYS A 568 22.77 33.41 -18.75
CA CYS A 568 24.04 34.10 -18.92
C CYS A 568 24.75 34.38 -17.59
N HIS A 569 26.10 34.33 -17.59
CA HIS A 569 26.90 35.50 -17.21
C HIS A 569 28.29 35.46 -17.87
N MET A 570 28.86 36.64 -18.18
CA MET A 570 30.05 36.80 -19.03
C MET A 570 31.36 36.76 -18.24
N ILE A 571 32.41 36.15 -18.82
CA ILE A 571 33.77 36.73 -18.91
C ILE A 571 34.36 36.36 -20.31
N VAL A 572 35.17 37.24 -20.89
CA VAL A 572 35.71 37.13 -22.27
C VAL A 572 37.24 37.02 -22.26
N THR A 573 37.84 36.07 -23.00
CA THR A 573 39.06 36.32 -23.83
C THR A 573 39.46 35.18 -24.80
N LYS A 574 39.54 35.54 -26.10
CA LYS A 574 40.55 35.18 -27.14
C LYS A 574 41.16 33.75 -27.27
N ALA A 575 41.00 33.21 -28.50
CA ALA A 575 42.00 32.56 -29.39
C ALA A 575 42.74 31.27 -28.91
N SER A 576 43.17 30.31 -29.75
CA SER A 576 43.40 30.27 -31.22
C SER A 576 43.35 28.84 -31.82
N ARG A 577 43.32 28.74 -33.17
CA ARG A 577 43.57 27.56 -34.04
C ARG A 577 44.68 27.95 -35.08
N PRO A 578 45.20 27.07 -35.97
CA PRO A 578 44.84 25.67 -36.29
C PRO A 578 46.05 24.67 -36.35
N GLY A 579 45.79 23.43 -36.76
CA GLY A 579 46.78 22.42 -37.20
C GLY A 579 46.10 21.37 -38.10
N ASN A 580 46.80 20.79 -39.09
CA ASN A 580 46.20 20.08 -40.24
C ASN A 580 46.83 18.69 -40.51
N GLY A 581 46.05 17.78 -41.13
CA GLY A 581 46.52 16.53 -41.77
C GLY A 581 46.49 15.25 -40.91
N SER A 582 46.49 14.03 -41.47
CA SER A 582 46.25 13.59 -42.87
C SER A 582 46.18 12.04 -42.96
N TYR A 583 45.34 11.47 -43.85
CA TYR A 583 45.29 10.02 -44.16
C TYR A 583 46.40 9.59 -45.14
N PRO A 584 46.84 8.31 -45.11
CA PRO A 584 46.39 7.24 -46.05
C PRO A 584 45.95 5.95 -45.29
N THR A 585 45.08 5.03 -45.72
CA THR A 585 44.67 4.38 -46.99
C THR A 585 45.54 3.19 -47.47
N GLY A 586 44.97 1.98 -47.37
CA GLY A 586 45.31 0.70 -48.03
C GLY A 586 44.33 -0.38 -47.51
N THR A 587 43.60 -1.21 -48.29
CA THR A 587 43.92 -2.18 -49.36
C THR A 587 44.73 -3.39 -48.89
N SER A 588 44.36 -4.65 -49.15
CA SER A 588 43.11 -5.23 -49.71
C SER A 588 43.12 -6.77 -49.54
N ASP A 589 41.99 -7.45 -49.85
CA ASP A 589 41.87 -8.89 -50.17
C ASP A 589 42.14 -9.92 -49.01
N ASP A 590 41.70 -11.19 -49.03
CA ASP A 590 40.94 -11.96 -50.03
C ASP A 590 40.04 -13.08 -49.41
N LEU A 591 39.32 -13.80 -50.28
CA LEU A 591 38.41 -14.96 -50.13
C LEU A 591 38.91 -16.11 -49.20
N SER A 592 38.05 -16.97 -48.62
CA SER A 592 37.28 -17.98 -49.37
C SER A 592 36.31 -18.84 -48.52
N PHE A 593 35.45 -19.61 -49.20
CA PHE A 593 34.41 -20.50 -48.66
C PHE A 593 34.93 -21.87 -48.17
N TYR A 594 34.16 -22.54 -47.30
CA TYR A 594 33.96 -24.01 -47.35
C TYR A 594 32.59 -24.40 -46.77
N GLU A 595 31.90 -25.37 -47.37
CA GLU A 595 30.59 -25.91 -46.95
C GLU A 595 30.65 -27.42 -46.63
N SER A 596 29.55 -27.95 -46.06
CA SER A 596 29.15 -29.38 -45.99
C SER A 596 29.75 -30.27 -44.87
N PRO A 597 29.09 -31.38 -44.45
CA PRO A 597 27.63 -31.50 -44.20
C PRO A 597 27.21 -32.40 -42.98
N LEU A 598 25.93 -32.31 -42.60
CA LEU A 598 25.00 -33.32 -42.05
C LEU A 598 25.46 -34.53 -41.17
N SER A 599 24.92 -34.58 -39.94
CA SER A 599 24.41 -35.77 -39.18
C SER A 599 23.82 -35.25 -37.85
N ILE A 600 22.58 -35.44 -37.38
CA ILE A 600 21.63 -36.58 -37.29
C ILE A 600 22.04 -37.67 -36.28
N ALA A 601 21.75 -37.40 -35.00
CA ALA A 601 21.37 -38.37 -33.97
C ALA A 601 20.52 -37.66 -32.91
#